data_AF-A0A964QY27-F1
#
_entry.id   AF-A0A964QY27-F1
#
_cell.length_a   1.000
_cell.length_b   1.000
_cell.length_c   1.000
_cell.angle_alpha   90.00
_cell.angle_beta   90.00
_cell.angle_gamma   90.00
#
_symmetry.space_group_name_H-M   'P 1'
#
loop_
_entity.id
_entity.type
_entity.pdbx_description
1 polymer ?
#
loop_
_entity_poly.entity_id
_entity_poly.type
_entity_poly.pdbx_seq_one_letter_code
_entity_poly.pdbx_strand_id
1 'polypeptide(L)' 'MTNKIPSLQLTGAPGTYEIQAASNFSNWFPIRTVNTPTGTATLADSSATNAPARFYRTAQ' A
#
# COMPACT_ATOMS: atom_id res chain seq x y z
N MET A 1 -2.06 -16.09 -17.57
CA MET A 1 -2.53 -15.52 -16.29
C MET A 1 -1.79 -14.21 -16.11
N THR A 2 -2.45 -13.06 -16.29
CA THR A 2 -1.78 -11.75 -16.16
C THR A 2 -1.70 -11.40 -14.68
N ASN A 3 -0.49 -11.29 -14.14
CA ASN A 3 -0.27 -10.82 -12.77
C ASN A 3 -0.93 -9.44 -12.62
N LYS A 4 -1.99 -9.36 -11.81
CA LYS A 4 -2.72 -8.12 -11.58
C LYS A 4 -1.93 -7.28 -10.58
N ILE A 5 -1.43 -6.12 -11.01
CA ILE A 5 -0.79 -5.14 -10.12
C ILE A 5 -1.91 -4.42 -9.35
N PRO A 6 -2.02 -4.56 -8.01
CA PRO A 6 -3.04 -3.88 -7.23
C PRO A 6 -2.80 -2.37 -7.21
N SER A 7 -3.88 -1.59 -7.41
CA SER A 7 -3.88 -0.14 -7.24
C SER A 7 -4.66 0.25 -5.99
N LEU A 8 -4.16 1.23 -5.25
CA LEU A 8 -4.75 1.72 -4.02
C LEU A 8 -4.81 3.24 -4.02
N GLN A 9 -5.87 3.78 -3.44
CA GLN A 9 -5.98 5.21 -3.16
C GLN A 9 -6.05 5.41 -1.64
N LEU A 10 -5.11 6.17 -1.11
CA LEU A 10 -5.12 6.68 0.25
C LEU A 10 -5.83 8.03 0.27
N THR A 11 -6.74 8.21 1.21
CA THR A 11 -7.36 9.50 1.54
C THR A 11 -7.31 9.69 3.06
N GLY A 12 -6.79 10.82 3.52
CA GLY A 12 -6.58 11.12 4.92
C GLY A 12 -6.14 12.57 5.15
N ALA A 13 -5.58 12.86 6.32
CA ALA A 13 -4.98 14.17 6.58
C ALA A 13 -3.69 14.34 5.76
N PRO A 14 -3.24 15.59 5.51
CA PRO A 14 -1.92 15.81 4.97
C PRO A 14 -0.83 15.23 5.87
N GLY A 15 0.17 14.58 5.29
CA GLY A 15 1.20 13.91 6.08
C GLY A 15 2.12 13.02 5.27
N THR A 16 3.02 12.33 5.97
CA THR A 16 3.82 11.26 5.41
C THR A 16 3.33 9.95 5.99
N TYR A 17 3.02 9.00 5.12
CA TYR A 17 2.50 7.70 5.50
C TYR A 17 3.39 6.60 4.94
N GLU A 18 3.73 5.64 5.81
CA GLU A 18 4.30 4.38 5.38
C GLU A 18 3.16 3.42 5.02
N ILE A 19 3.16 2.95 3.79
CA ILE A 19 2.25 1.94 3.31
C ILE A 19 2.88 0.58 3.58
N GLN A 20 2.16 -0.25 4.32
CA GLN A 20 2.55 -1.61 4.63
C GLN A 20 1.61 -2.59 3.96
N ALA A 21 2.16 -3.72 3.52
CA ALA A 21 1.39 -4.84 3.01
C ALA A 21 1.62 -6.08 3.86
N ALA A 22 0.67 -6.99 3.84
CA ALA A 22 0.78 -8.29 4.48
C ALA A 22 -0.01 -9.36 3.72
N SER A 23 0.46 -10.60 3.75
CA SER A 23 -0.31 -11.77 3.29
C SER A 23 -1.17 -12.39 4.39
N ASN A 24 -0.97 -11.97 5.64
CA ASN A 24 -1.72 -12.36 6.82
C ASN A 24 -1.86 -11.14 7.75
N PHE A 25 -2.68 -11.21 8.80
CA PHE A 25 -2.85 -10.07 9.72
C PHE A 25 -1.71 -9.89 10.73
N SER A 26 -0.67 -10.72 10.67
CA SER A 26 0.43 -10.76 11.65
C SER A 26 1.69 -10.03 11.14
N ASN A 27 2.09 -10.29 9.90
CA ASN A 27 3.40 -9.89 9.37
C ASN A 27 3.24 -8.78 8.34
N TRP A 28 3.38 -7.55 8.80
CA TRP A 28 3.30 -6.35 7.97
C TRP A 28 4.70 -5.89 7.59
N PHE A 29 4.92 -5.64 6.31
CA PHE A 29 6.19 -5.13 5.80
C PHE A 29 5.97 -3.84 5.01
N PRO A 30 6.91 -2.88 5.09
CA PRO A 30 6.83 -1.64 4.33
C PRO A 30 6.96 -1.93 2.83
N ILE A 31 6.08 -1.33 2.03
CA ILE A 31 6.16 -1.38 0.56
C ILE A 31 6.48 -0.03 -0.06
N ARG A 32 6.08 1.07 0.58
CA ARG A 32 6.30 2.42 0.06
C ARG A 32 6.06 3.47 1.14
N THR A 33 6.87 4.52 1.17
CA THR A 33 6.55 5.74 1.91
C THR A 33 5.99 6.77 0.93
N VAL A 34 4.86 7.39 1.29
CA VAL A 34 4.19 8.38 0.46
C VAL A 34 3.95 9.64 1.27
N ASN A 35 4.37 10.77 0.71
CA ASN A 35 3.97 12.08 1.21
C ASN A 35 2.67 12.49 0.50
N THR A 36 1.66 12.86 1.29
CA THR A 36 0.35 13.32 0.81
C THR A 36 0.12 14.76 1.25
N PRO A 37 0.60 15.77 0.51
CA PRO A 37 0.41 17.18 0.87
C PRO A 37 -1.07 17.60 0.87
N THR A 38 -1.87 16.96 0.02
CA THR A 38 -3.31 17.21 -0.15
C THR A 38 -4.18 16.18 0.57
N GLY A 39 -3.57 15.29 1.37
CA GLY A 39 -4.28 14.20 2.02
C GLY A 39 -4.69 13.05 1.09
N THR A 40 -4.25 13.05 -0.17
CA THR A 40 -4.55 11.98 -1.12
C THR A 40 -3.29 11.45 -1.80
N ALA A 41 -3.25 10.13 -2.02
CA ALA A 41 -2.21 9.50 -2.84
C ALA A 41 -2.72 8.24 -3.52
N THR A 42 -2.17 7.97 -4.70
CA THR A 42 -2.39 6.71 -5.43
C THR A 42 -1.09 5.92 -5.46
N LEU A 43 -1.17 4.62 -5.18
CA LEU A 43 -0.04 3.70 -5.31
C LEU A 43 -0.40 2.48 -6.16
N ALA A 44 0.60 1.93 -6.82
CA ALA A 44 0.53 0.63 -7.47
C ALA A 44 1.53 -0.30 -6.79
N ASP A 45 1.07 -1.46 -6.32
CA ASP A 45 1.92 -2.44 -5.66
C ASP A 45 2.50 -3.42 -6.71
N SER A 46 3.59 -2.99 -7.37
CA SER A 46 4.29 -3.83 -8.36
C SER A 46 5.00 -5.04 -7.75
N SER A 47 5.16 -5.07 -6.42
CA SER A 47 5.78 -6.18 -5.69
C SER A 47 4.81 -7.34 -5.43
N ALA A 48 3.53 -7.20 -5.80
CA ALA A 48 2.49 -8.21 -5.63
C ALA A 48 2.54 -9.35 -6.67
N THR A 49 3.65 -9.52 -7.39
CA THR A 49 3.81 -10.40 -8.56
C THR A 49 3.43 -11.87 -8.32
N ASN A 50 3.45 -12.36 -7.07
CA ASN A 50 3.05 -13.74 -6.72
C ASN A 50 2.11 -13.81 -5.50
N ALA A 51 1.50 -12.69 -5.11
CA ALA A 51 0.67 -12.61 -3.91
C ALA A 51 -0.78 -12.27 -4.29
N PRO A 52 -1.65 -13.28 -4.53
CA PRO A 52 -3.00 -13.05 -5.04
C PRO A 52 -3.94 -12.35 -4.03
N ALA A 53 -3.59 -12.34 -2.73
CA ALA A 53 -4.31 -11.61 -1.69
C ALA A 53 -3.31 -10.85 -0.81
N ARG A 54 -3.45 -9.52 -0.74
CA ARG A 54 -2.69 -8.65 0.16
C ARG A 54 -3.65 -7.77 0.94
N PHE A 55 -3.34 -7.61 2.21
CA PHE A 55 -3.94 -6.59 3.07
C PHE A 55 -3.00 -5.39 3.10
N TYR A 56 -3.59 -4.21 3.19
CA TYR A 56 -2.86 -2.94 3.16
C TYR A 56 -3.27 -2.08 4.33
N ARG A 57 -2.29 -1.38 4.93
CA ARG A 57 -2.53 -0.39 5.97
C ARG A 57 -1.53 0.76 5.86
N THR A 58 -1.87 1.87 6.48
CA THR A 58 -0.93 2.96 6.72
C THR A 58 -0.35 2.88 8.13
N ALA A 59 0.90 3.29 8.27
CA ALA A 59 1.57 3.59 9.52
C ALA A 59 2.14 5.01 9.42
N GLN A 60 2.13 5.76 10.52
CA GLN A 60 2.67 7.11 10.64
C GLN A 60 3.69 7.15 11.77
#